data_AF-S6F9A3-F1
#
_entry.id   AF-S6F9A3-F1
#
_cell.length_a   1.000
_cell.length_b   1.000
_cell.length_c   1.000
_cell.angle_alpha   90.00
_cell.angle_beta   90.00
_cell.angle_gamma   90.00
#
_symmetry.space_group_name_H-M   'P 1'
#
loop_
_entity.id
_entity.type
_entity.pdbx_description
1 polymer ?
#
loop_
_entity_poly.entity_id
_entity_poly.type
_entity_poly.pdbx_seq_one_letter_code
_entity_poly.pdbx_strand_id
1 'polypeptide(L)'
;MELKFQENFLWGAATSGPQTEGRFKKQHDNVFDYDFDHYQERFWGGIGPDTASNFFNDFREDIKLMKAAGLKSIRTSIQWSRLIDDLEKNTVNEKAVDFYNAVINEFIAQGIRPMINLNHFDLPVELLKTYGGWESRHVVDLYAGFAAKCFAEFSDRVSDWFTFNEPMVVVECAYLLGFHYPDMVDGKKAVQVAYHLQLASSLAIEQ
;
A
#
# COMPACT_ATOMS: atom_id res chain seq x y z
N MET A 1 19.57 29.94 18.42
CA MET A 1 20.03 28.59 18.83
C MET A 1 19.98 27.73 17.59
N GLU A 2 21.11 27.17 17.16
CA GLU A 2 21.17 26.29 15.97
C GLU A 2 20.72 24.88 16.41
N LEU A 3 19.66 24.36 15.79
CA LEU A 3 19.18 23.00 16.04
C LEU A 3 19.95 22.04 15.11
N LYS A 4 20.73 21.13 15.70
CA LYS A 4 21.50 20.12 14.95
C LYS A 4 20.91 18.74 15.18
N PHE A 5 20.75 17.99 14.10
CA PHE A 5 20.32 16.58 14.13
C PHE A 5 21.54 15.66 14.04
N GLN A 6 21.34 14.37 14.33
CA GLN A 6 22.37 13.35 14.12
C GLN A 6 22.84 13.35 12.66
N GLU A 7 24.12 13.07 12.41
CA GLU A 7 24.74 13.19 11.09
C GLU A 7 24.02 12.40 9.99
N ASN A 8 23.47 11.24 10.34
CA ASN A 8 22.77 10.34 9.42
C ASN A 8 21.24 10.40 9.57
N PHE A 9 20.69 11.49 10.11
CA PHE A 9 19.25 11.67 10.20
C PHE A 9 18.63 11.71 8.79
N LEU A 10 17.66 10.84 8.54
CA LEU A 10 17.00 10.74 7.24
C LEU A 10 15.92 11.81 7.12
N TRP A 11 16.10 12.71 6.15
CA TRP A 11 15.08 13.66 5.73
C TRP A 11 14.42 13.15 4.47
N GLY A 12 13.12 12.89 4.54
CA GLY A 12 12.37 12.28 3.45
C GLY A 12 10.92 12.75 3.38
N ALA A 13 10.16 12.09 2.52
CA ALA A 13 8.71 12.27 2.39
C ALA A 13 8.00 10.90 2.49
N ALA A 14 6.67 10.92 2.58
CA ALA A 14 5.86 9.71 2.59
C ALA A 14 4.64 9.87 1.67
N THR A 15 4.32 8.81 0.95
CA THR A 15 3.13 8.67 0.09
C THR A 15 2.61 7.22 0.18
N SER A 16 1.68 6.84 -0.69
CA SER A 16 1.24 5.45 -0.88
C SER A 16 0.99 5.17 -2.36
N GLY A 17 1.06 3.89 -2.74
CA GLY A 17 0.75 3.45 -4.09
C GLY A 17 -0.65 3.88 -4.56
N PRO A 18 -1.72 3.60 -3.80
CA PRO A 18 -3.09 3.98 -4.17
C PRO A 18 -3.28 5.48 -4.41
N GLN A 19 -2.55 6.34 -3.69
CA GLN A 19 -2.70 7.80 -3.78
C GLN A 19 -1.81 8.46 -4.85
N THR A 20 -0.89 7.71 -5.46
CA THR A 20 0.10 8.27 -6.40
C THR A 20 0.08 7.62 -7.77
N GLU A 21 -0.02 6.29 -7.84
CA GLU A 21 0.25 5.53 -9.06
C GLU A 21 -0.82 5.73 -10.14
N GLY A 22 -2.09 5.73 -9.77
CA GLY A 22 -3.19 5.52 -10.70
C GLY A 22 -3.51 4.04 -10.92
N ARG A 23 -4.70 3.73 -11.48
CA ARG A 23 -5.15 2.35 -11.79
C ARG A 23 -4.61 1.80 -13.11
N PHE A 24 -3.69 2.50 -13.77
CA PHE A 24 -3.10 2.08 -15.05
C PHE A 24 -2.54 0.66 -14.97
N LYS A 25 -3.06 -0.25 -15.81
CA LYS A 25 -2.63 -1.66 -15.88
C LYS A 25 -2.61 -2.37 -14.51
N LYS A 26 -3.46 -1.92 -13.57
CA LYS A 26 -3.67 -2.61 -12.30
C LYS A 26 -4.66 -3.75 -12.52
N GLN A 27 -4.37 -4.91 -11.91
CA GLN A 27 -5.12 -6.12 -12.20
C GLN A 27 -6.41 -6.22 -11.40
N HIS A 28 -6.33 -5.91 -10.11
CA HIS A 28 -7.45 -5.97 -9.19
C HIS A 28 -7.80 -4.56 -8.71
N ASP A 29 -9.05 -4.42 -8.29
CA ASP A 29 -9.51 -3.21 -7.60
C ASP A 29 -9.32 -3.39 -6.09
N ASN A 30 -8.81 -2.37 -5.43
CA ASN A 30 -8.89 -2.25 -3.98
C ASN A 30 -10.24 -1.64 -3.57
N VAL A 31 -10.50 -1.60 -2.25
CA VAL A 31 -11.75 -1.05 -1.71
C VAL A 31 -12.05 0.39 -2.13
N PHE A 32 -11.05 1.25 -2.33
CA PHE A 32 -11.25 2.64 -2.76
C PHE A 32 -11.50 2.76 -4.26
N ASP A 33 -10.88 1.92 -5.09
CA ASP A 33 -11.21 1.83 -6.51
C ASP A 33 -12.68 1.45 -6.69
N TYR A 34 -13.12 0.42 -5.95
CA TYR A 34 -14.51 -0.02 -5.97
C TYR A 34 -15.49 1.04 -5.45
N ASP A 35 -15.15 1.71 -4.34
CA ASP A 35 -15.96 2.79 -3.77
C ASP A 35 -16.13 3.93 -4.78
N PHE A 36 -15.04 4.33 -5.46
CA PHE A 36 -15.11 5.36 -6.50
C PHE A 36 -15.99 4.93 -7.68
N ASP A 37 -15.87 3.70 -8.16
CA ASP A 37 -16.68 3.21 -9.29
C ASP A 37 -18.19 3.21 -9.01
N HIS A 38 -18.60 3.13 -7.74
CA HIS A 38 -20.00 3.02 -7.34
C HIS A 38 -20.57 4.30 -6.70
N TYR A 39 -19.71 5.15 -6.12
CA TYR A 39 -20.11 6.29 -5.28
C TYR A 39 -19.21 7.52 -5.52
N GLN A 40 -19.05 7.92 -6.78
CA GLN A 40 -18.19 9.05 -7.18
C GLN A 40 -18.49 10.36 -6.44
N GLU A 41 -19.73 10.58 -6.01
CA GLU A 41 -20.15 11.77 -5.26
C GLU A 41 -19.50 11.89 -3.89
N ARG A 42 -18.95 10.81 -3.34
CA ARG A 42 -18.18 10.80 -2.10
C ARG A 42 -16.78 11.39 -2.28
N PHE A 43 -16.30 11.44 -3.53
CA PHE A 43 -14.97 11.93 -3.87
C PHE A 43 -15.06 13.38 -4.31
N TRP A 44 -14.23 14.24 -3.71
CA TRP A 44 -14.29 15.67 -3.97
C TRP A 44 -14.05 15.98 -5.46
N GLY A 45 -15.00 16.68 -6.07
CA GLY A 45 -14.97 16.99 -7.50
C GLY A 45 -15.14 15.80 -8.43
N GLY A 46 -15.53 14.62 -7.92
CA GLY A 46 -15.59 13.37 -8.69
C GLY A 46 -14.21 12.89 -9.14
N ILE A 47 -13.14 13.28 -8.42
CA ILE A 47 -11.76 12.92 -8.76
C ILE A 47 -11.36 11.69 -7.94
N GLY A 48 -11.22 10.55 -8.62
CA GLY A 48 -10.89 9.26 -8.01
C GLY A 48 -9.43 8.83 -8.18
N PRO A 49 -9.13 7.56 -7.82
CA PRO A 49 -7.78 7.01 -7.85
C PRO A 49 -7.32 6.58 -9.26
N ASP A 50 -8.15 6.72 -10.29
CA ASP A 50 -7.85 6.22 -11.64
C ASP A 50 -6.56 6.79 -12.22
N THR A 51 -6.36 8.11 -12.09
CA THR A 51 -5.12 8.79 -12.49
C THR A 51 -4.22 9.10 -11.30
N ALA A 52 -4.81 9.49 -10.16
CA ALA A 52 -4.10 9.99 -8.99
C ALA A 52 -3.06 11.07 -9.40
N SER A 53 -1.80 10.92 -9.00
CA SER A 53 -0.70 11.82 -9.38
C SER A 53 0.09 11.32 -10.60
N ASN A 54 -0.44 10.35 -11.36
CA ASN A 54 0.17 9.79 -12.56
C ASN A 54 1.55 9.09 -12.35
N PHE A 55 1.89 8.70 -11.12
CA PHE A 55 3.21 8.17 -10.78
C PHE A 55 3.53 6.88 -11.55
N PHE A 56 2.53 6.08 -11.94
CA PHE A 56 2.76 4.89 -12.76
C PHE A 56 3.46 5.20 -14.08
N ASN A 57 3.14 6.34 -14.70
CA ASN A 57 3.70 6.75 -15.98
C ASN A 57 4.95 7.62 -15.81
N ASP A 58 4.94 8.52 -14.82
CA ASP A 58 5.93 9.60 -14.71
C ASP A 58 6.94 9.44 -13.57
N PHE A 59 6.99 8.27 -12.89
CA PHE A 59 7.87 8.08 -11.71
C PHE A 59 9.32 8.53 -11.93
N ARG A 60 9.89 8.36 -13.12
CA ARG A 60 11.28 8.80 -13.37
C ARG A 60 11.46 10.31 -13.24
N GLU A 61 10.47 11.09 -13.68
CA GLU A 61 10.53 12.54 -13.55
C GLU A 61 10.20 12.96 -12.12
N ASP A 62 9.18 12.36 -11.51
CA ASP A 62 8.81 12.63 -10.12
C ASP A 62 9.97 12.35 -9.16
N ILE A 63 10.70 11.25 -9.34
CA ILE A 63 11.83 10.88 -8.48
C ILE A 63 13.03 11.83 -8.67
N LYS A 64 13.27 12.35 -9.88
CA LYS A 64 14.26 13.43 -10.07
C LYS A 64 13.86 14.70 -9.34
N LEU A 65 12.57 15.07 -9.37
CA LEU A 65 12.07 16.23 -8.63
C LEU A 65 12.20 16.02 -7.11
N MET A 66 11.92 14.81 -6.62
CA MET A 66 12.17 14.42 -5.23
C MET A 66 13.65 14.58 -4.85
N LYS A 67 14.57 14.18 -5.74
CA LYS A 67 16.01 14.38 -5.53
C LYS A 67 16.37 15.87 -5.50
N ALA A 68 15.83 16.66 -6.43
CA ALA A 68 16.06 18.10 -6.49
C ALA A 68 15.53 18.83 -5.24
N ALA A 69 14.44 18.34 -4.65
CA ALA A 69 13.89 18.82 -3.38
C ALA A 69 14.75 18.43 -2.15
N GLY A 70 15.80 17.62 -2.35
CA GLY A 70 16.76 17.25 -1.31
C GLY A 70 16.38 16.01 -0.51
N LEU A 71 15.37 15.24 -0.95
CA LEU A 71 14.97 14.01 -0.24
C LEU A 71 16.11 12.99 -0.20
N LYS A 72 16.31 12.39 0.96
CA LYS A 72 17.28 11.30 1.21
C LYS A 72 16.60 9.95 1.35
N SER A 73 15.33 9.95 1.72
CA SER A 73 14.49 8.76 1.79
C SER A 73 13.09 9.07 1.31
N ILE A 74 12.36 8.02 0.93
CA ILE A 74 10.96 8.08 0.57
C ILE A 74 10.28 6.85 1.14
N ARG A 75 9.11 7.04 1.75
CA ARG A 75 8.22 5.94 2.10
C ARG A 75 7.05 5.89 1.12
N THR A 76 6.82 4.74 0.52
CA THR A 76 5.63 4.47 -0.32
C THR A 76 5.11 3.06 -0.06
N SER A 77 4.09 2.60 -0.76
CA SER A 77 3.54 1.25 -0.61
C SER A 77 3.43 0.49 -1.92
N ILE A 78 3.60 -0.82 -1.83
CA ILE A 78 3.28 -1.77 -2.91
C ILE A 78 1.80 -2.11 -2.77
N GLN A 79 1.03 -1.98 -3.86
CA GLN A 79 -0.39 -2.35 -3.87
C GLN A 79 -0.51 -3.87 -4.04
N TRP A 80 -1.16 -4.53 -3.08
CA TRP A 80 -1.51 -5.96 -3.18
C TRP A 80 -2.30 -6.23 -4.47
N SER A 81 -3.27 -5.36 -4.77
CA SER A 81 -4.12 -5.44 -5.97
C SER A 81 -3.37 -5.21 -7.30
N ARG A 82 -2.10 -4.80 -7.25
CA ARG A 82 -1.23 -4.72 -8.43
C ARG A 82 -0.26 -5.89 -8.51
N LEU A 83 0.45 -6.20 -7.42
CA LEU A 83 1.55 -7.16 -7.44
C LEU A 83 1.07 -8.60 -7.66
N ILE A 84 -0.09 -8.95 -7.12
CA ILE A 84 -0.60 -10.33 -7.16
C ILE A 84 -1.56 -10.51 -8.33
N ASP A 85 -1.40 -11.64 -9.03
CA ASP A 85 -2.21 -12.09 -10.18
C ASP A 85 -3.34 -13.04 -9.74
N ASP A 86 -3.03 -14.06 -8.94
CA ASP A 86 -4.01 -14.94 -8.31
C ASP A 86 -3.95 -14.72 -6.79
N LEU A 87 -4.97 -14.05 -6.26
CA LEU A 87 -5.05 -13.69 -4.84
C LEU A 87 -5.08 -14.92 -3.91
N GLU A 88 -5.62 -16.05 -4.35
CA GLU A 88 -5.68 -17.28 -3.55
C GLU A 88 -4.34 -18.02 -3.54
N LYS A 89 -3.63 -18.00 -4.68
CA LYS A 89 -2.35 -18.70 -4.82
C LYS A 89 -1.13 -17.83 -4.53
N ASN A 90 -1.33 -16.52 -4.35
CA ASN A 90 -0.26 -15.52 -4.27
C ASN A 90 0.74 -15.62 -5.45
N THR A 91 0.25 -15.87 -6.67
CA THR A 91 1.11 -15.77 -7.86
C THR A 91 1.34 -14.30 -8.18
N VAL A 92 2.56 -13.95 -8.60
CA VAL A 92 2.90 -12.57 -8.91
C VAL A 92 2.50 -12.21 -10.34
N ASN A 93 2.09 -10.97 -10.56
CA ASN A 93 1.98 -10.38 -11.88
C ASN A 93 3.36 -9.84 -12.28
N GLU A 94 4.02 -10.50 -13.23
CA GLU A 94 5.38 -10.14 -13.67
C GLU A 94 5.50 -8.69 -14.16
N LYS A 95 4.46 -8.13 -14.79
CA LYS A 95 4.48 -6.72 -15.23
C LYS A 95 4.44 -5.74 -14.06
N ALA A 96 3.79 -6.14 -12.96
CA ALA A 96 3.79 -5.36 -11.72
C ALA A 96 5.15 -5.46 -11.02
N VAL A 97 5.77 -6.64 -11.02
CA VAL A 97 7.14 -6.84 -10.54
C VAL A 97 8.10 -5.95 -11.31
N ASP A 98 8.01 -5.90 -12.64
CA ASP A 98 8.80 -5.00 -13.50
C ASP A 98 8.61 -3.53 -13.14
N PHE A 99 7.37 -3.11 -12.90
CA PHE A 99 7.06 -1.73 -12.49
C PHE A 99 7.71 -1.37 -11.15
N TYR A 100 7.49 -2.17 -10.11
CA TYR A 100 8.07 -1.89 -8.79
C TYR A 100 9.60 -2.00 -8.80
N ASN A 101 10.18 -2.94 -9.54
CA ASN A 101 11.62 -2.99 -9.77
C ASN A 101 12.14 -1.71 -10.41
N ALA A 102 11.48 -1.19 -11.45
CA ALA A 102 11.89 0.03 -12.11
C ALA A 102 11.83 1.25 -11.18
N VAL A 103 10.77 1.35 -10.36
CA VAL A 103 10.61 2.43 -9.36
C VAL A 103 11.69 2.35 -8.28
N ILE A 104 11.90 1.18 -7.67
CA ILE A 104 12.91 0.97 -6.62
C ILE A 104 14.32 1.27 -7.16
N ASN A 105 14.64 0.77 -8.35
CA ASN A 105 15.93 1.02 -8.99
C ASN A 105 16.15 2.51 -9.28
N GLU A 106 15.11 3.24 -9.71
CA GLU A 106 15.22 4.68 -9.95
C GLU A 106 15.46 5.45 -8.64
N PHE A 107 14.74 5.12 -7.55
CA PHE A 107 15.03 5.73 -6.24
C PHE A 107 16.50 5.55 -5.83
N ILE A 108 16.99 4.31 -5.92
CA ILE A 108 18.38 3.98 -5.57
C ILE A 108 19.37 4.70 -6.49
N ALA A 109 19.11 4.74 -7.79
CA ALA A 109 19.94 5.46 -8.77
C ALA A 109 20.02 6.97 -8.48
N GLN A 110 18.92 7.57 -8.00
CA GLN A 110 18.90 8.96 -7.54
C GLN A 110 19.47 9.14 -6.12
N GLY A 111 19.94 8.08 -5.47
CA GLY A 111 20.47 8.11 -4.10
C GLY A 111 19.39 8.48 -3.07
N ILE A 112 18.16 8.04 -3.29
CA ILE A 112 17.03 8.12 -2.38
C ILE A 112 16.79 6.72 -1.82
N ARG A 113 16.81 6.58 -0.49
CA ARG A 113 16.57 5.31 0.20
C ARG A 113 15.07 4.95 0.15
N PRO A 114 14.66 3.86 -0.52
CA PRO A 114 13.27 3.42 -0.54
C PRO A 114 12.90 2.73 0.79
N MET A 115 11.77 3.12 1.35
CA MET A 115 11.13 2.52 2.53
C MET A 115 9.76 2.00 2.12
N ILE A 116 9.54 0.69 2.18
CA ILE A 116 8.38 0.07 1.54
C ILE A 116 7.37 -0.42 2.57
N ASN A 117 6.15 0.07 2.43
CA ASN A 117 4.99 -0.35 3.19
C ASN A 117 4.15 -1.37 2.41
N LEU A 118 3.64 -2.40 3.08
CA LEU A 118 2.91 -3.49 2.42
C LEU A 118 1.40 -3.25 2.34
N ASN A 119 0.82 -2.43 3.23
CA ASN A 119 -0.59 -2.12 3.16
C ASN A 119 -0.91 -0.67 3.56
N HIS A 120 -1.64 0.03 2.70
CA HIS A 120 -2.11 1.39 2.95
C HIS A 120 -3.60 1.50 2.58
N PHE A 121 -4.43 0.83 3.37
CA PHE A 121 -5.91 0.88 3.27
C PHE A 121 -6.49 0.26 1.99
N ASP A 122 -5.68 -0.53 1.28
CA ASP A 122 -5.90 -0.95 -0.11
C ASP A 122 -6.14 -2.46 -0.25
N LEU A 123 -6.97 -3.00 0.64
CA LEU A 123 -7.43 -4.40 0.53
C LEU A 123 -8.07 -4.67 -0.84
N PRO A 124 -7.69 -5.74 -1.57
CA PRO A 124 -8.40 -6.17 -2.77
C PRO A 124 -9.88 -6.43 -2.50
N VAL A 125 -10.77 -5.82 -3.30
CA VAL A 125 -12.22 -5.87 -3.03
C VAL A 125 -12.79 -7.29 -3.22
N GLU A 126 -12.14 -8.13 -4.02
CA GLU A 126 -12.49 -9.54 -4.19
C GLU A 126 -12.37 -10.32 -2.88
N LEU A 127 -11.32 -10.06 -2.08
CA LEU A 127 -11.13 -10.69 -0.77
C LEU A 127 -12.15 -10.20 0.24
N LEU A 128 -12.52 -8.91 0.15
CA LEU A 128 -13.62 -8.36 0.95
C LEU A 128 -14.95 -9.05 0.63
N LYS A 129 -15.31 -9.15 -0.66
CA LYS A 129 -16.57 -9.74 -1.11
C LYS A 129 -16.68 -11.23 -0.83
N THR A 130 -15.57 -11.96 -0.97
CA THR A 130 -15.55 -13.42 -0.85
C THR A 130 -15.48 -13.87 0.60
N TYR A 131 -14.67 -13.18 1.42
CA TYR A 131 -14.34 -13.64 2.78
C TYR A 131 -14.67 -12.63 3.89
N GLY A 132 -15.14 -11.43 3.58
CA GLY A 132 -15.27 -10.35 4.56
C GLY A 132 -13.94 -9.64 4.85
N GLY A 133 -12.93 -9.81 4.01
CA GLY A 133 -11.67 -9.07 4.11
C GLY A 133 -10.94 -9.39 5.41
N TRP A 134 -10.57 -8.36 6.16
CA TRP A 134 -9.84 -8.51 7.42
C TRP A 134 -10.65 -9.20 8.55
N GLU A 135 -11.95 -9.40 8.37
CA GLU A 135 -12.73 -10.27 9.26
C GLU A 135 -12.26 -11.74 9.17
N SER A 136 -11.64 -12.13 8.06
CA SER A 136 -11.25 -13.50 7.78
C SER A 136 -9.78 -13.78 8.09
N ARG A 137 -9.54 -14.85 8.84
CA ARG A 137 -8.19 -15.37 9.06
C ARG A 137 -7.55 -15.93 7.78
N HIS A 138 -8.35 -16.40 6.83
CA HIS A 138 -7.83 -16.82 5.51
C HIS A 138 -7.17 -15.64 4.79
N VAL A 139 -7.80 -14.47 4.81
CA VAL A 139 -7.24 -13.25 4.20
C VAL A 139 -5.96 -12.80 4.91
N VAL A 140 -5.87 -13.01 6.23
CA VAL A 140 -4.64 -12.78 7.00
C VAL A 140 -3.49 -13.66 6.48
N ASP A 141 -3.75 -14.95 6.22
CA ASP A 141 -2.73 -15.87 5.68
C ASP A 141 -2.36 -15.50 4.24
N LEU A 142 -3.34 -15.10 3.41
CA LEU A 142 -3.08 -14.61 2.05
C LEU A 142 -2.21 -13.35 2.07
N TYR A 143 -2.43 -12.43 3.01
CA TYR A 143 -1.60 -11.23 3.18
C TYR A 143 -0.16 -11.58 3.53
N ALA A 144 0.06 -12.56 4.42
CA ALA A 144 1.40 -13.03 4.74
C ALA A 144 2.10 -13.62 3.50
N GLY A 145 1.36 -14.35 2.64
CA GLY A 145 1.87 -14.82 1.36
C GLY A 145 2.24 -13.69 0.39
N PHE A 146 1.42 -12.64 0.31
CA PHE A 146 1.75 -11.43 -0.45
C PHE A 146 3.01 -10.73 0.08
N ALA A 147 3.15 -10.61 1.41
CA ALA A 147 4.34 -10.07 2.04
C ALA A 147 5.60 -10.89 1.68
N ALA A 148 5.51 -12.21 1.75
CA ALA A 148 6.60 -13.12 1.36
C ALA A 148 7.03 -12.90 -0.10
N LYS A 149 6.08 -12.66 -1.02
CA LYS A 149 6.40 -12.30 -2.41
C LYS A 149 7.11 -10.96 -2.51
N CYS A 150 6.66 -9.93 -1.81
CA CYS A 150 7.36 -8.64 -1.78
C CYS A 150 8.81 -8.79 -1.30
N PHE A 151 9.04 -9.57 -0.25
CA PHE A 151 10.37 -9.77 0.27
C PHE A 151 11.26 -10.57 -0.70
N ALA A 152 10.72 -11.63 -1.29
CA ALA A 152 11.46 -12.44 -2.26
C ALA A 152 11.90 -11.62 -3.48
N GLU A 153 11.04 -10.72 -3.98
CA GLU A 153 11.31 -9.94 -5.19
C GLU A 153 12.19 -8.70 -4.94
N PHE A 154 12.12 -8.09 -3.76
CA PHE A 154 12.66 -6.73 -3.55
C PHE A 154 13.63 -6.56 -2.37
N SER A 155 13.75 -7.54 -1.46
CA SER A 155 14.62 -7.40 -0.26
C SER A 155 16.12 -7.45 -0.58
N ASP A 156 16.51 -7.76 -1.81
CA ASP A 156 17.90 -7.63 -2.25
C ASP A 156 18.37 -6.16 -2.29
N ARG A 157 17.42 -5.21 -2.38
CA ARG A 157 17.66 -3.76 -2.49
C ARG A 157 16.89 -2.92 -1.48
N VAL A 158 15.78 -3.43 -0.95
CA VAL A 158 14.94 -2.75 0.07
C VAL A 158 15.25 -3.35 1.44
N SER A 159 15.67 -2.51 2.38
CA SER A 159 15.98 -2.93 3.76
C SER A 159 15.00 -2.41 4.82
N ASP A 160 14.21 -1.39 4.51
CA ASP A 160 13.23 -0.80 5.44
C ASP A 160 11.81 -1.18 5.01
N TRP A 161 11.21 -2.09 5.77
CA TRP A 161 9.87 -2.60 5.52
C TRP A 161 8.91 -2.20 6.62
N PHE A 162 7.66 -1.96 6.23
CA PHE A 162 6.55 -1.66 7.13
C PHE A 162 5.38 -2.57 6.75
N THR A 163 4.81 -3.28 7.72
CA THR A 163 3.68 -4.17 7.47
C THR A 163 2.42 -3.37 7.14
N PHE A 164 2.01 -2.47 8.03
CA PHE A 164 0.82 -1.66 7.83
C PHE A 164 1.09 -0.17 8.02
N ASN A 165 0.40 0.64 7.24
CA ASN A 165 0.11 2.01 7.62
C ASN A 165 -1.09 2.01 8.56
N GLU A 166 -0.92 2.52 9.78
CA GLU A 166 -2.01 2.86 10.72
C GLU A 166 -3.19 1.86 10.70
N PRO A 167 -2.99 0.59 11.12
CA PRO A 167 -4.03 -0.44 11.01
C PRO A 167 -5.32 -0.08 11.77
N MET A 168 -5.23 0.77 12.80
CA MET A 168 -6.42 1.29 13.49
C MET A 168 -7.31 2.15 12.59
N VAL A 169 -6.76 2.87 11.61
CA VAL A 169 -7.57 3.63 10.64
C VAL A 169 -8.40 2.68 9.78
N VAL A 170 -7.89 1.49 9.42
CA VAL A 170 -8.70 0.46 8.74
C VAL A 170 -9.86 0.02 9.62
N VAL A 171 -9.62 -0.21 10.92
CA VAL A 171 -10.65 -0.61 11.88
C VAL A 171 -11.72 0.47 12.01
N GLU A 172 -11.31 1.71 12.28
CA GLU A 172 -12.22 2.83 12.55
C GLU A 172 -13.01 3.19 11.30
N CYS A 173 -12.34 3.42 10.17
CA CYS A 173 -12.98 3.92 8.97
C CYS A 173 -13.89 2.89 8.30
N ALA A 174 -13.51 1.60 8.31
CA ALA A 174 -14.26 0.56 7.60
C ALA A 174 -15.31 -0.17 8.46
N TYR A 175 -15.18 -0.13 9.80
CA TYR A 175 -16.05 -0.89 10.71
C TYR A 175 -16.71 -0.06 11.82
N LEU A 176 -16.40 1.23 11.97
CA LEU A 176 -17.02 2.10 12.99
C LEU A 176 -17.58 3.41 12.44
N LEU A 177 -16.84 4.11 11.58
CA LEU A 177 -17.11 5.52 11.21
C LEU A 177 -17.62 5.71 9.79
N GLY A 178 -17.49 4.71 8.91
CA GLY A 178 -18.04 4.77 7.55
C GLY A 178 -17.27 5.69 6.59
N PHE A 179 -15.95 5.80 6.76
CA PHE A 179 -15.09 6.58 5.86
C PHE A 179 -14.39 5.74 4.80
N HIS A 180 -14.27 4.42 5.00
CA HIS A 180 -13.70 3.49 4.04
C HIS A 180 -14.75 2.43 3.71
N TYR A 181 -14.93 2.13 2.42
CA TYR A 181 -15.73 0.97 2.01
C TYR A 181 -15.24 -0.30 2.73
N PRO A 182 -16.12 -1.13 3.31
CA PRO A 182 -17.58 -1.22 3.10
C PRO A 182 -18.46 -0.41 4.06
N ASP A 183 -17.92 0.57 4.75
CA ASP A 183 -18.64 1.50 5.64
C ASP A 183 -19.49 0.82 6.73
N MET A 184 -18.99 -0.29 7.29
CA MET A 184 -19.71 -0.98 8.36
C MET A 184 -19.71 -0.16 9.65
N VAL A 185 -20.76 -0.35 10.45
CA VAL A 185 -20.87 0.14 11.83
C VAL A 185 -21.15 -1.05 12.73
N ASP A 186 -20.09 -1.81 13.04
CA ASP A 186 -20.16 -3.04 13.81
C ASP A 186 -18.93 -3.17 14.72
N GLY A 187 -19.10 -2.81 16.00
CA GLY A 187 -18.04 -2.85 16.99
C GLY A 187 -17.48 -4.25 17.26
N LYS A 188 -18.28 -5.31 17.10
CA LYS A 188 -17.81 -6.69 17.29
C LYS A 188 -16.84 -7.07 16.16
N LYS A 189 -17.20 -6.74 14.92
CA LYS A 189 -16.30 -6.93 13.76
C LYS A 189 -15.06 -6.07 13.87
N ALA A 190 -15.18 -4.81 14.29
CA ALA A 190 -14.05 -3.91 14.49
C ALA A 190 -13.00 -4.49 15.43
N VAL A 191 -13.41 -5.07 16.58
CA VAL A 191 -12.48 -5.73 17.52
C VAL A 191 -11.79 -6.94 16.89
N GLN A 192 -12.52 -7.76 16.14
CA GLN A 192 -11.95 -8.93 15.45
C GLN A 192 -10.93 -8.51 14.38
N VAL A 193 -11.24 -7.48 13.60
CA VAL A 193 -10.37 -6.91 12.57
C VAL A 193 -9.11 -6.32 13.18
N ALA A 194 -9.22 -5.59 14.30
CA ALA A 194 -8.04 -5.07 15.01
C ALA A 194 -7.08 -6.19 15.42
N TYR A 195 -7.62 -7.29 15.96
CA TYR A 195 -6.83 -8.48 16.28
C TYR A 195 -6.19 -9.11 15.04
N HIS A 196 -6.95 -9.29 13.96
CA HIS A 196 -6.45 -9.88 12.72
C HIS A 196 -5.39 -9.05 12.02
N LEU A 197 -5.49 -7.71 12.01
CA LEU A 197 -4.46 -6.84 11.46
C LEU A 197 -3.15 -6.95 12.24
N GLN A 198 -3.22 -7.05 13.57
CA GLN A 198 -2.02 -7.29 14.39
C GLN A 198 -1.42 -8.68 14.13
N LEU A 199 -2.25 -9.71 14.00
CA LEU A 199 -1.80 -11.05 13.64
C LEU A 199 -1.15 -11.08 12.24
N ALA A 200 -1.77 -10.43 11.26
CA ALA A 200 -1.23 -10.30 9.90
C ALA A 200 0.13 -9.60 9.89
N SER A 201 0.29 -8.55 10.69
CA SER A 201 1.58 -7.88 10.88
C SER A 201 2.63 -8.84 11.43
N SER A 202 2.30 -9.61 12.47
CA SER A 202 3.21 -10.59 13.04
C SER A 202 3.60 -11.71 12.07
N LEU A 203 2.65 -12.23 11.29
CA LEU A 203 2.92 -13.28 10.30
C LEU A 203 3.75 -12.79 9.12
N ALA A 204 3.55 -11.54 8.69
CA ALA A 204 4.41 -10.93 7.69
C ALA A 204 5.85 -10.76 8.19
N ILE A 205 6.06 -10.42 9.47
CA ILE A 205 7.40 -10.31 10.07
C ILE A 205 8.12 -11.67 10.14
N GLU A 206 7.38 -12.78 10.18
CA GLU A 206 7.94 -14.14 10.26
C GLU A 206 8.45 -14.67 8.90
N GLN A 207 8.03 -14.07 7.78
CA GLN A 207 8.43 -14.48 6.42
C GLN A 207 9.90 -14.12 6.12
#